data_AF-A0A9E2MEY5-F1
#
_entry.id   AF-A0A9E2MEY5-F1
#
_cell.length_a   1.000
_cell.length_b   1.000
_cell.length_c   1.000
_cell.angle_alpha   90.00
_cell.angle_beta   90.00
_cell.angle_gamma   90.00
#
_symmetry.space_group_name_H-M   'P 1'
#
loop_
_entity.id
_entity.type
_entity.pdbx_description
1 polymer ?
#
loop_
_entity_poly.entity_id
_entity_poly.type
_entity_poly.pdbx_seq_one_letter_code
_entity_poly.pdbx_strand_id
1 'polypeptide(L)' 'AVRAVGTAVARNPDAPGVPCHRVVTADGKIGNYSGEGGVGTKIRLLEEEGVLVKNGRIVAFEQHKYVYKINHEASLKK' A
#
# COMPACT_ATOMS: atom_id res chain seq x y z
N ALA A 1 -1.21 1.09 -15.79
CA ALA A 1 -0.14 0.75 -14.84
C ALA A 1 -0.64 0.62 -13.39
N VAL A 2 -1.19 1.68 -12.77
CA VAL A 2 -1.54 1.71 -11.32
C VAL A 2 -2.54 0.63 -10.87
N ARG A 3 -3.56 0.32 -11.69
CA ARG A 3 -4.57 -0.71 -11.36
C ARG A 3 -3.98 -2.13 -11.30
N ALA A 4 -3.02 -2.45 -12.18
CA ALA A 4 -2.41 -3.78 -12.24
C ALA A 4 -1.60 -4.08 -10.96
N VAL A 5 -0.90 -3.08 -10.43
CA VAL A 5 -0.16 -3.19 -9.16
C VAL A 5 -1.13 -3.44 -8.00
N GLY A 6 -2.23 -2.68 -7.93
CA GLY A 6 -3.25 -2.89 -6.90
C GLY A 6 -3.86 -4.30 -6.92
N THR A 7 -4.13 -4.85 -8.11
CA THR A 7 -4.64 -6.22 -8.27
C THR A 7 -3.61 -7.28 -7.89
N ALA A 8 -2.34 -7.10 -8.24
CA ALA A 8 -1.26 -8.03 -7.88
C ALA A 8 -1.06 -8.10 -6.36
N VAL A 9 -1.02 -6.94 -5.70
CA VAL A 9 -0.88 -6.84 -4.23
C VAL A 9 -2.07 -7.48 -3.51
N ALA A 10 -3.29 -7.28 -4.03
CA ALA A 10 -4.51 -7.87 -3.50
C ALA A 10 -4.71 -9.35 -3.87
N ARG A 11 -3.76 -10.00 -4.54
CA ARG A 11 -3.77 -11.46 -4.81
C ARG A 11 -2.49 -12.13 -4.32
N ASN A 12 -1.74 -11.47 -3.44
CA ASN A 12 -0.47 -12.00 -2.96
C ASN A 12 -0.72 -13.22 -2.04
N PRO A 13 -0.28 -14.43 -2.43
CA PRO A 13 -0.45 -15.64 -1.61
C PRO A 13 0.45 -15.65 -0.36
N ASP A 14 1.51 -14.84 -0.34
CA ASP A 14 2.48 -14.76 0.76
C ASP A 14 2.16 -13.63 1.77
N ALA A 15 0.93 -13.13 1.79
CA ALA A 15 0.51 -12.20 2.84
C ALA A 15 0.45 -12.94 4.20
N PRO A 16 1.10 -12.46 5.28
CA PRO A 16 1.71 -11.14 5.49
C PRO A 16 3.25 -11.08 5.41
N GLY A 17 3.95 -12.13 4.93
CA GLY A 17 5.42 -12.14 4.81
C GLY A 17 5.98 -11.03 3.90
N VAL A 18 5.17 -10.57 2.95
CA VAL A 18 5.39 -9.34 2.18
C VAL A 18 4.47 -8.25 2.72
N PRO A 19 4.95 -7.01 2.99
CA PRO A 19 4.16 -5.94 3.61
C PRO A 19 3.16 -5.28 2.62
N CYS A 20 2.28 -6.08 2.03
CA CYS A 20 1.25 -5.66 1.07
C CYS A 20 0.18 -4.75 1.69
N HIS A 21 0.05 -4.74 3.02
CA HIS A 21 -0.85 -3.83 3.76
C HIS A 21 -0.43 -2.36 3.66
N ARG A 22 0.85 -2.07 3.35
CA ARG A 22 1.36 -0.69 3.16
C ARG A 22 0.88 -0.04 1.85
N VAL A 23 0.37 -0.83 0.91
CA VAL A 23 -0.10 -0.31 -0.38
C VAL A 23 -1.52 0.22 -0.22
N VAL A 24 -1.67 1.52 -0.45
CA VAL A 24 -2.96 2.23 -0.40
C VAL A 24 -3.20 3.00 -1.69
N THR A 25 -4.41 3.51 -1.84
CA THR A 25 -4.78 4.35 -2.98
C THR A 25 -4.08 5.71 -2.91
N ALA A 26 -3.91 6.36 -4.06
CA ALA A 26 -3.22 7.66 -4.14
C ALA A 26 -3.93 8.78 -3.38
N ASP A 27 -5.22 8.63 -3.10
CA ASP A 27 -6.04 9.53 -2.28
C ASP A 27 -6.06 9.13 -0.78
N GLY A 28 -5.20 8.22 -0.36
CA GLY A 28 -5.03 7.81 1.03
C GLY A 28 -6.15 6.91 1.58
N LYS A 29 -7.08 6.45 0.72
CA LYS A 29 -8.09 5.46 1.11
C LYS A 29 -7.48 4.07 1.24
N ILE A 30 -7.98 3.32 2.22
CA ILE A 30 -7.66 1.92 2.38
C ILE A 30 -8.33 1.13 1.24
N GLY A 31 -7.51 0.53 0.38
CA GLY A 31 -7.97 -0.43 -0.62
C GLY A 31 -8.10 -1.84 -0.05
N ASN A 32 -8.66 -2.74 -0.85
CA ASN A 32 -8.85 -4.16 -0.50
C ASN A 32 -7.55 -4.84 -0.04
N TYR A 33 -7.72 -5.92 0.73
CA TYR A 33 -6.64 -6.73 1.27
C TYR A 33 -6.99 -8.21 1.20
N SER A 34 -6.04 -9.05 0.79
CA SER A 34 -6.22 -10.49 0.59
C SER A 34 -5.79 -11.36 1.75
N GLY A 35 -5.11 -10.81 2.76
CA GLY A 35 -4.76 -11.56 3.96
C GLY A 35 -6.01 -11.96 4.75
N GLU A 36 -5.87 -13.00 5.58
CA GLU A 36 -6.92 -13.45 6.49
C GLU A 36 -7.44 -12.30 7.36
N GLY A 37 -8.75 -12.14 7.48
CA GLY A 37 -9.40 -10.98 8.13
C GLY A 37 -9.51 -9.72 7.26
N GLY A 38 -9.07 -9.77 5.99
CA GLY A 38 -9.35 -8.76 4.97
C GLY A 38 -8.90 -7.35 5.36
N VAL A 39 -9.73 -6.35 5.04
CA VAL A 39 -9.40 -4.93 5.29
C VAL A 39 -9.15 -4.63 6.77
N GLY A 40 -9.81 -5.34 7.69
CA GLY A 40 -9.59 -5.17 9.13
C GLY A 40 -8.14 -5.50 9.53
N THR A 41 -7.60 -6.60 9.02
CA THR A 41 -6.19 -6.97 9.25
C THR A 41 -5.22 -5.94 8.68
N LYS A 42 -5.52 -5.40 7.50
CA LYS A 42 -4.72 -4.32 6.90
C LYS A 42 -4.67 -3.07 7.78
N ILE A 43 -5.82 -2.66 8.35
CA ILE A 43 -5.90 -1.51 9.25
C ILE A 43 -5.07 -1.78 10.50
N ARG A 44 -5.25 -2.95 11.14
CA ARG A 44 -4.49 -3.32 12.34
C ARG A 44 -2.97 -3.28 12.10
N LEU A 45 -2.50 -3.85 10.99
CA LEU A 45 -1.08 -3.85 10.65
C LEU A 45 -0.55 -2.43 10.38
N LEU A 46 -1.35 -1.55 9.76
CA LEU A 46 -0.99 -0.15 9.59
C LEU A 46 -0.90 0.59 10.94
N GLU A 47 -1.85 0.34 11.84
CA GLU A 47 -1.88 0.94 13.18
C GLU A 47 -0.71 0.46 14.05
N GLU A 48 -0.34 -0.82 13.96
CA GLU A 48 0.87 -1.39 14.59
C GLU A 48 2.17 -0.73 14.07
N GLU A 49 2.17 -0.26 12.83
CA GLU A 49 3.26 0.53 12.24
C GLU A 49 3.19 2.04 12.56
N GLY A 50 2.21 2.47 13.36
CA GLY A 50 2.00 3.87 13.73
C GLY A 50 1.19 4.69 12.72
N VAL A 51 0.62 4.05 11.69
CA VAL A 51 -0.22 4.69 10.68
C VAL A 51 -1.67 4.65 11.11
N LEU A 52 -2.19 5.78 11.58
CA LEU A 52 -3.58 5.91 12.01
C LEU A 52 -4.55 5.90 10.82
N VAL A 53 -5.60 5.08 10.90
CA VAL A 53 -6.67 5.04 9.91
C VAL A 53 -7.98 5.52 10.54
N LYS A 54 -8.63 6.52 9.94
CA LYS A 54 -9.94 7.02 10.36
C LYS A 54 -10.90 7.07 9.19
N ASN A 55 -12.11 6.52 9.36
CA ASN A 55 -13.14 6.45 8.32
C ASN A 55 -12.62 5.83 6.99
N GLY A 56 -11.76 4.81 7.09
CA GLY A 56 -11.16 4.13 5.93
C GLY A 56 -10.11 4.95 5.18
N ARG A 57 -9.54 5.99 5.81
CA ARG A 57 -8.45 6.80 5.24
C ARG A 57 -7.29 6.95 6.22
N ILE A 58 -6.08 7.02 5.70
CA ILE A 58 -4.89 7.31 6.50
C ILE A 58 -4.92 8.77 6.95
N VAL A 59 -4.74 8.98 8.25
CA VAL A 59 -4.56 10.31 8.86
C VAL A 59 -3.15 10.80 8.55
N ALA A 60 -3.00 12.09 8.22
CA ALA A 60 -1.71 12.68 7.85
C ALA A 60 -1.00 11.90 6.71
N PHE A 61 -1.77 11.49 5.69
CA PHE A 61 -1.28 10.69 4.56
C PHE A 61 -0.01 11.25 3.91
N GLU A 62 0.08 12.56 3.70
CA GLU A 62 1.26 13.19 3.09
C GLU A 62 2.54 13.06 3.94
N GLN A 63 2.43 12.85 5.26
CA GLN A 63 3.58 12.61 6.15
C GLN A 63 4.07 11.14 6.10
N HIS A 64 3.18 10.23 5.69
CA HIS A 64 3.42 8.78 5.66
C HIS A 64 3.63 8.25 4.23
N LYS A 65 3.73 9.16 3.25
CA LYS A 65 3.80 8.85 1.83
C LYS A 65 5.23 8.69 1.38
N TYR A 66 5.63 7.47 1.07
CA TYR A 66 6.86 7.21 0.30
C TYR A 66 6.53 7.14 -1.20
N VAL A 67 6.85 8.21 -1.95
CA VAL A 67 6.74 8.20 -3.41
C VAL A 67 8.06 7.75 -3.99
N TYR A 68 8.10 6.53 -4.54
CA TYR A 68 9.24 6.10 -5.33
C TYR A 68 9.28 6.91 -6.64
N LYS A 69 10.13 7.93 -6.69
CA LYS A 69 10.45 8.62 -7.95
C LYS A 69 11.32 7.68 -8.76
N ILE A 70 10.74 7.06 -9.78
CA ILE A 70 11.55 6.40 -10.82
C ILE A 70 12.24 7.53 -11.58
N ASN A 71 13.54 7.72 -11.33
CA ASN A 71 14.38 8.53 -12.19
C ASN A 71 14.44 7.84 -13.56
N HIS A 72 13.67 8.32 -14.52
CA HIS A 72 13.66 7.83 -15.90
C HIS A 72 14.90 8.33 -16.68
N GLU A 73 16.08 8.29 -16.07
CA GLU A 73 17.35 8.68 -16.68
C GLU A 73 18.41 7.58 -16.53
N ALA A 74 17.99 6.32 -16.50
CA ALA A 74 18.90 5.18 -16.61
C ALA A 74 18.73 4.49 -17.97
N SER A 75 19.67 4.79 -18.87
CA SER A 75 20.07 4.00 -20.03
C SER A 75 19.15 3.95 -21.26
N LEU A 76 19.07 5.07 -21.98
CA LEU A 76 19.46 5.09 -23.39
C LEU A 76 20.98 5.35 -23.48
N LYS A 77 21.78 4.41 -22.98
CA LYS A 77 23.23 4.31 -23.24
C LYS A 77 23.66 2.85 -23.18
N LYS A 78 23.37 2.11 -24.23
CA LYS A 78 24.34 1.40 -25.06
C LYS A 78 23.64 0.72 -26.22
#